data_AF-A0A3B0YNZ0-F1
#
_entry.id   AF-A0A3B0YNZ0-F1
#
_cell.length_a   1.000
_cell.length_b   1.000
_cell.length_c   1.000
_cell.angle_alpha   90.00
_cell.angle_beta   90.00
_cell.angle_gamma   90.00
#
_symmetry.space_group_name_H-M   'P 1'
#
loop_
_entity.id
_entity.type
_entity.pdbx_description
1 polymer ?
#
loop_
_entity_poly.entity_id
_entity_poly.type
_entity_poly.pdbx_seq_one_letter_code
_entity_poly.pdbx_strand_id
1 'polypeptide(L)'
;MNLSKKYQELIMLLTQFINGTLDADVLQKFVWEVIDYFSSTEQIDLPPVEEFEKVFWYVVWEVQHLATDDHLEDGVAQRELKDALAFLKGEQNLPEECIGRRP
;
A
#
# COMPACT_ATOMS: atom_id res chain seq x y z
N MET A 1 11.72 -12.52 2.44
CA MET A 1 10.48 -12.13 1.74
C MET A 1 10.83 -11.62 0.36
N ASN A 2 10.00 -11.89 -0.66
CA ASN A 2 10.21 -11.39 -2.01
C ASN A 2 9.29 -10.19 -2.23
N LEU A 3 9.87 -9.00 -2.42
CA LEU A 3 9.15 -7.73 -2.53
C LEU A 3 8.13 -7.76 -3.68
N SER A 4 8.49 -8.38 -4.83
CA SER A 4 7.58 -8.56 -5.97
C SER A 4 6.35 -9.39 -5.64
N LYS A 5 6.47 -10.42 -4.77
CA LYS A 5 5.30 -11.20 -4.32
C LYS A 5 4.39 -10.36 -3.42
N LYS A 6 4.96 -9.56 -2.53
CA LYS A 6 4.18 -8.68 -1.65
C LYS A 6 3.52 -7.53 -2.40
N TYR A 7 4.12 -7.06 -3.48
CA TYR A 7 3.46 -6.13 -4.41
C TYR A 7 2.20 -6.73 -5.01
N GLN A 8 2.28 -7.94 -5.57
CA GLN A 8 1.11 -8.60 -6.17
C GLN A 8 0.03 -8.88 -5.12
N GLU A 9 0.43 -9.28 -3.92
CA GLU A 9 -0.49 -9.49 -2.79
C GLU A 9 -1.19 -8.18 -2.38
N LEU A 10 -0.46 -7.06 -2.28
CA LEU A 10 -1.06 -5.76 -1.99
C LEU A 10 -2.04 -5.33 -3.08
N ILE A 11 -1.68 -5.44 -4.37
CA ILE A 11 -2.57 -5.07 -5.48
C ILE A 11 -3.87 -5.87 -5.41
N MET A 12 -3.77 -7.17 -5.12
CA MET A 12 -4.91 -8.06 -4.98
C MET A 12 -5.80 -7.66 -3.80
N LEU A 13 -5.21 -7.46 -2.61
CA LEU A 13 -5.95 -7.09 -1.40
C LEU A 13 -6.59 -5.70 -1.53
N LEU A 14 -5.85 -4.73 -2.06
CA LEU A 14 -6.34 -3.37 -2.29
C LEU A 14 -7.48 -3.34 -3.32
N THR A 15 -7.40 -4.18 -4.36
CA THR A 15 -8.50 -4.33 -5.33
C THR A 15 -9.75 -4.88 -4.65
N GLN A 16 -9.63 -5.90 -3.79
CA GLN A 16 -10.78 -6.46 -3.08
C GLN A 16 -11.37 -5.47 -2.06
N PHE A 17 -10.51 -4.73 -1.36
CA PHE A 17 -10.93 -3.70 -0.41
C PHE A 17 -11.72 -2.59 -1.11
N ILE A 18 -11.21 -2.05 -2.23
CA ILE A 18 -11.89 -1.02 -3.02
C ILE A 18 -13.24 -1.50 -3.57
N ASN A 19 -13.34 -2.79 -3.91
CA ASN A 19 -14.58 -3.39 -4.38
C ASN A 19 -15.55 -3.78 -3.25
N GLY A 20 -15.17 -3.55 -1.97
CA GLY A 20 -15.99 -3.91 -0.81
C GLY A 20 -16.09 -5.41 -0.55
N THR A 21 -15.16 -6.22 -1.09
CA THR A 21 -15.13 -7.68 -0.91
C THR A 21 -14.08 -8.13 0.10
N LEU A 22 -13.38 -7.19 0.75
CA LEU A 22 -12.39 -7.43 1.79
C LEU A 22 -12.62 -6.44 2.93
N ASP A 23 -12.64 -6.94 4.16
CA ASP A 23 -12.73 -6.10 5.35
C ASP A 23 -11.43 -5.32 5.56
N ALA A 24 -11.56 -4.09 6.08
CA ALA A 24 -10.42 -3.23 6.37
C ALA A 24 -9.39 -3.92 7.26
N ASP A 25 -9.83 -4.66 8.29
CA ASP A 25 -8.98 -5.40 9.23
C ASP A 25 -7.99 -6.35 8.54
N VAL A 26 -8.41 -6.99 7.44
CA VAL A 26 -7.55 -7.93 6.71
C VAL A 26 -6.45 -7.18 5.98
N LEU A 27 -6.78 -6.04 5.35
CA LEU A 27 -5.82 -5.18 4.68
C LEU A 27 -4.84 -4.56 5.68
N GLN A 28 -5.34 -4.11 6.84
CA GLN A 28 -4.53 -3.57 7.92
C GLN A 28 -3.53 -4.59 8.46
N LYS A 29 -4.00 -5.81 8.73
CA LYS A 29 -3.14 -6.89 9.22
C LYS A 29 -2.00 -7.18 8.24
N PHE A 30 -2.30 -7.27 6.95
CA PHE A 30 -1.27 -7.43 5.92
C PHE A 30 -0.23 -6.30 5.95
N VAL A 31 -0.68 -5.06 6.10
CA VAL A 31 0.19 -3.88 6.15
C VAL A 31 1.11 -3.91 7.37
N TRP A 32 0.59 -4.27 8.54
CA TRP A 32 1.42 -4.44 9.74
C TRP A 32 2.46 -5.55 9.57
N GLU A 33 2.11 -6.69 8.98
CA GLU A 33 3.07 -7.77 8.69
C GLU A 33 4.19 -7.31 7.74
N VAL A 34 3.86 -6.47 6.75
CA VAL A 34 4.84 -5.86 5.85
C VAL A 34 5.78 -4.93 6.62
N ILE A 35 5.23 -4.01 7.42
CA ILE A 35 6.02 -3.06 8.22
C ILE A 35 6.97 -3.81 9.17
N ASP A 36 6.48 -4.79 9.91
CA ASP A 36 7.27 -5.58 10.86
C ASP A 36 8.42 -6.32 10.17
N TYR A 37 8.14 -6.94 9.02
CA TYR A 37 9.17 -7.62 8.25
C TYR A 37 10.27 -6.67 7.78
N PHE A 38 9.91 -5.51 7.22
CA PHE A 38 10.89 -4.57 6.68
C PHE A 38 11.64 -3.79 7.78
N SER A 39 11.02 -3.60 8.95
CA SER A 39 11.68 -3.00 10.12
C SER A 39 12.68 -3.95 10.80
N SER A 40 12.47 -5.26 10.68
CA SER A 40 13.34 -6.29 11.28
C SER A 40 14.43 -6.82 10.35
N THR A 41 14.40 -6.45 9.06
CA THR A 41 15.39 -6.88 8.08
C THR A 41 16.50 -5.82 7.98
N GLU A 42 17.76 -6.19 8.23
CA GLU A 42 18.89 -5.32 7.91
C GLU A 42 18.86 -4.98 6.41
N GLN A 43 18.76 -3.68 6.08
CA GLN A 43 18.59 -3.16 4.72
C GLN A 43 19.86 -3.25 3.85
N ILE A 44 20.61 -4.34 4.00
CA ILE A 44 21.87 -4.56 3.31
C ILE A 44 21.53 -5.11 1.91
N ASP A 45 21.89 -4.37 0.86
CA ASP A 45 21.70 -4.68 -0.57
C ASP A 45 20.27 -4.61 -1.15
N LEU A 46 19.42 -3.69 -0.67
CA LEU A 46 18.19 -3.38 -1.40
C LEU A 46 18.50 -2.50 -2.64
N PRO A 47 17.93 -2.82 -3.82
CA PRO A 47 18.09 -2.00 -5.02
C PRO A 47 17.58 -0.57 -4.78
N PRO A 48 18.00 0.41 -5.61
CA PRO A 48 17.49 1.77 -5.53
C PRO A 48 15.96 1.77 -5.61
N VAL A 49 15.35 2.62 -4.79
CA VAL A 49 13.88 2.73 -4.67
C VAL A 49 13.30 3.20 -6.00
N GLU A 50 12.59 2.30 -6.68
CA GLU A 50 11.85 2.60 -7.90
C GLU A 50 10.55 3.35 -7.60
N GLU A 51 9.94 3.98 -8.60
CA GLU A 51 8.68 4.72 -8.45
C GLU A 51 7.54 3.83 -7.92
N PHE A 52 7.48 2.58 -8.37
CA PHE A 52 6.55 1.56 -7.86
C PHE A 52 6.71 1.29 -6.37
N GLU A 53 7.94 1.31 -5.89
CA GLU A 53 8.19 1.10 -4.47
C GLU A 53 7.70 2.30 -3.63
N LYS A 54 7.85 3.53 -4.14
CA LYS A 54 7.32 4.72 -3.47
C LYS A 54 5.80 4.64 -3.34
N VAL A 55 5.09 4.23 -4.39
CA VAL A 55 3.63 4.07 -4.34
C VAL A 55 3.21 2.93 -3.42
N PHE A 56 3.96 1.83 -3.39
CA PHE A 56 3.69 0.77 -2.43
C PHE A 56 3.79 1.26 -0.99
N TRP A 57 4.87 1.95 -0.64
CA TRP A 57 5.03 2.49 0.70
C TRP A 57 4.00 3.57 1.02
N TYR A 58 3.52 4.30 0.01
CA TYR A 58 2.43 5.25 0.15
C TYR A 58 1.17 4.52 0.57
N VAL A 59 0.78 3.46 -0.15
CA VAL A 59 -0.39 2.64 0.21
C VAL A 59 -0.24 2.02 1.59
N VAL A 60 0.95 1.52 1.95
CA VAL A 60 1.23 0.99 3.29
C VAL A 60 0.99 2.05 4.36
N TRP A 61 1.51 3.27 4.16
CA TRP A 61 1.33 4.37 5.08
C TRP A 61 -0.13 4.81 5.18
N GLU A 62 -0.78 5.01 4.03
CA GLU A 62 -2.20 5.34 3.91
C GLU A 62 -3.05 4.32 4.67
N VAL A 63 -2.91 3.02 4.37
CA VAL A 63 -3.68 1.98 5.08
C VAL A 63 -3.38 1.97 6.58
N GLN A 64 -2.14 2.18 7.00
CA GLN A 64 -1.79 2.23 8.43
C GLN A 64 -2.48 3.39 9.17
N HIS A 65 -2.66 4.55 8.51
CA HIS A 65 -3.23 5.75 9.11
C HIS A 65 -4.75 5.85 8.91
N LEU A 66 -5.27 5.33 7.80
CA LEU A 66 -6.69 5.30 7.45
C LEU A 66 -7.43 4.12 8.09
N ALA A 67 -6.69 3.22 8.72
CA ALA A 67 -7.15 2.11 9.53
C ALA A 67 -7.96 2.48 10.78
N THR A 68 -8.09 3.76 11.11
CA THR A 68 -8.95 4.21 12.20
C THR A 68 -10.35 4.48 11.65
N ASP A 69 -11.39 3.97 12.32
CA ASP A 69 -12.80 4.01 11.90
C ASP A 69 -13.26 5.38 11.34
N ASP A 70 -12.71 6.48 11.86
CA ASP A 70 -13.03 7.86 11.49
C ASP A 70 -12.72 8.24 10.04
N HIS A 71 -11.81 7.54 9.34
CA HIS A 71 -11.38 7.92 7.98
C HIS A 71 -12.03 7.13 6.84
N LEU A 72 -12.72 6.03 7.16
CA LEU A 72 -13.47 5.25 6.18
C LEU A 72 -14.79 5.93 5.79
N GLU A 73 -15.38 6.72 6.69
CA GLU A 73 -16.68 7.37 6.48
C GLU A 73 -16.61 8.55 5.49
N ASP A 74 -15.47 9.25 5.41
CA ASP A 74 -15.32 10.46 4.58
C ASP A 74 -14.93 10.19 3.12
N GLY A 75 -14.58 8.94 2.76
CA GLY A 75 -14.35 8.50 1.38
C GLY A 75 -13.11 9.09 0.67
N VAL A 76 -12.41 10.06 1.28
CA VAL A 76 -11.15 10.64 0.77
C VAL A 76 -10.06 9.57 0.65
N ALA A 77 -9.89 8.80 1.72
CA ALA A 77 -9.08 7.59 1.83
C ALA A 77 -9.23 6.64 0.63
N GLN A 78 -10.48 6.35 0.25
CA GLN A 78 -10.77 5.42 -0.83
C GLN A 78 -10.39 5.98 -2.20
N ARG A 79 -10.41 7.31 -2.36
CA ARG A 79 -10.02 7.96 -3.62
C ARG A 79 -8.51 7.88 -3.82
N GLU A 80 -7.73 8.21 -2.80
CA GLU A 80 -6.27 8.15 -2.86
C GLU A 80 -5.76 6.72 -3.06
N LEU A 81 -6.39 5.75 -2.39
CA LEU A 81 -6.11 4.34 -2.59
C LEU A 81 -6.48 3.84 -3.99
N LYS A 82 -7.55 4.36 -4.60
CA LYS A 82 -7.93 4.04 -5.99
C LYS A 82 -6.90 4.58 -6.98
N ASP A 83 -6.43 5.80 -6.78
CA ASP A 83 -5.42 6.41 -7.63
C ASP A 83 -4.08 5.66 -7.51
N ALA A 84 -3.67 5.32 -6.29
CA ALA A 84 -2.50 4.47 -6.08
C ALA A 84 -2.64 3.09 -6.75
N LEU A 85 -3.82 2.45 -6.65
CA LEU A 85 -4.09 1.16 -7.29
C LEU A 85 -3.99 1.23 -8.82
N ALA A 86 -4.53 2.28 -9.44
CA ALA A 86 -4.48 2.46 -10.88
C ALA A 86 -3.03 2.57 -11.39
N PHE A 87 -2.15 3.28 -10.65
CA PHE A 87 -0.73 3.30 -10.98
C PHE A 87 -0.07 1.94 -10.83
N LEU A 88 -0.34 1.24 -9.71
CA LEU A 88 0.23 -0.09 -9.45
C LEU A 88 -0.19 -1.14 -10.49
N LYS A 89 -1.34 -0.95 -11.15
CA LYS A 89 -1.81 -1.78 -12.28
C LYS A 89 -1.25 -1.35 -13.64
N GLY A 90 -0.54 -0.22 -13.71
CA GLY A 90 -0.08 0.37 -14.97
C GLY A 90 -1.20 1.04 -15.79
N GLU A 91 -2.32 1.38 -15.15
CA GLU A 91 -3.48 2.02 -15.77
C GLU A 91 -3.34 3.54 -15.84
N GLN A 92 -2.41 4.13 -15.07
CA GLN A 92 -2.09 5.56 -15.12
C GLN A 92 -0.62 5.86 -14.79
N ASN A 93 -0.22 7.11 -15.03
CA ASN A 93 1.09 7.64 -14.59
C ASN A 93 1.11 7.91 -13.08
N LEU A 94 2.30 8.06 -12.50
CA LEU A 94 2.51 8.30 -11.07
C LEU A 94 1.71 9.54 -10.62
N PRO A 95 0.79 9.41 -9.64
CA PRO A 95 0.13 10.57 -9.06
C PRO A 95 1.15 11.42 -8.29
N GLU A 96 1.07 12.75 -8.39
CA GLU A 96 2.06 13.67 -7.78
C GLU A 96 2.24 13.48 -6.27
N GLU A 97 1.21 13.00 -5.57
CA GLU A 97 1.18 12.91 -4.10
C GLU A 97 1.34 11.49 -3.55
N CYS A 98 1.39 10.45 -4.40
CA CYS A 98 1.50 9.05 -3.97
C CYS A 98 2.96 8.63 -3.68
N ILE A 99 3.64 9.34 -2.77
CA ILE A 99 5.06 9.12 -2.46
C ILE A 99 5.25 8.65 -1.02
N GLY A 100 5.47 7.35 -0.84
CA GLY A 100 5.81 6.76 0.44
C GLY A 100 7.30 6.53 0.61
N ARG A 101 7.70 6.31 1.86
CA ARG A 101 9.07 5.98 2.24
C ARG A 101 9.11 4.61 2.90
N ARG A 102 10.08 3.79 2.49
CA ARG A 102 10.41 2.55 3.18
C ARG A 102 10.77 2.88 4.65
N PRO A 103 10.26 2.13 5.64
CA PRO A 103 10.64 2.29 7.05
C PRO A 103 12.11 1.93 7.28
#